data_AF-A0A396S484-F1
#
_entry.id   AF-A0A396S484-F1
#
_cell.length_a   1.000
_cell.length_b   1.000
_cell.length_c   1.000
_cell.angle_alpha   90.00
_cell.angle_beta   90.00
_cell.angle_gamma   90.00
#
_symmetry.space_group_name_H-M   'P 1'
#
loop_
_entity.id
_entity.type
_entity.pdbx_description
1 polymer ?
#
loop_
_entity_poly.entity_id
_entity_poly.type
_entity_poly.pdbx_seq_one_letter_code
_entity_poly.pdbx_strand_id
1 'polypeptide(L)'
;MEWLLLLAVFIWFVLFLRKKRSFKFGLSPKSLEIKQIKGLKKLSDNLEQSISKSYLNNVEERVGKENRLKEHEYEWRLMDLKRYFILTSLLKESPMFSEKVDELWHQMLMFTREYDEFSKKYLGTTLHHRPNVNVEPNPDLRGFFDWVYAELFFIRQENIHLYNGFFRNPVHPDIIDDFKELTEVELIDNYFKSDSKYMATVLALISSMKKTANRIKNYEKKQIREMMKKSKSQQNYNEMLVPFMSVSYFHYDEFSSYMKISNNNSSSCTSCGSASACSTCTSDSSFSSGSSCSSCGGGGD
;
A
#
# COMPACT_ATOMS: atom_id res chain seq x y z
N MET A 1 -22.58 -9.09 -43.78
CA MET A 1 -21.72 -7.87 -43.81
C MET A 1 -22.07 -6.90 -42.67
N GLU A 2 -23.35 -6.65 -42.38
CA GLU A 2 -23.78 -5.70 -41.34
C GLU A 2 -23.38 -6.11 -39.90
N TRP A 3 -23.39 -7.41 -39.57
CA TRP A 3 -23.04 -7.89 -38.22
C TRP A 3 -21.55 -7.69 -37.87
N LEU A 4 -20.66 -7.71 -38.87
CA LEU A 4 -19.22 -7.45 -38.69
C LEU A 4 -18.95 -5.97 -38.40
N LEU A 5 -19.74 -5.06 -38.99
CA LEU A 5 -19.65 -3.62 -38.72
C LEU A 5 -20.16 -3.29 -37.31
N LEU A 6 -21.24 -3.91 -36.86
CA LEU A 6 -21.76 -3.75 -35.49
C LEU A 6 -20.78 -4.30 -34.43
N LEU A 7 -20.14 -5.45 -34.70
CA LEU A 7 -19.11 -6.00 -33.83
C LEU A 7 -17.88 -5.08 -33.75
N ALA A 8 -17.44 -4.52 -34.88
CA ALA A 8 -16.31 -3.58 -34.91
C ALA A 8 -16.61 -2.28 -34.14
N VAL A 9 -17.84 -1.74 -34.26
CA VAL A 9 -18.28 -0.56 -33.50
C VAL A 9 -18.37 -0.87 -32.00
N PHE A 10 -18.90 -2.05 -31.63
CA PHE A 10 -18.95 -2.47 -30.22
C PHE A 10 -17.56 -2.65 -29.62
N ILE A 11 -16.65 -3.33 -30.33
CA ILE A 11 -15.25 -3.49 -29.90
C ILE A 11 -14.58 -2.13 -29.78
N TRP A 12 -14.76 -1.25 -30.77
CA TRP A 12 -14.23 0.11 -30.73
C TRP A 12 -14.78 0.91 -29.55
N PHE A 13 -16.08 0.80 -29.26
CA PHE A 13 -16.72 1.44 -28.11
C PHE A 13 -16.20 0.90 -26.77
N VAL A 14 -16.03 -0.43 -26.65
CA VAL A 14 -15.42 -1.06 -25.46
C VAL A 14 -13.96 -0.65 -25.29
N LEU A 15 -13.18 -0.61 -26.37
CA LEU A 15 -11.79 -0.15 -26.35
C LEU A 15 -11.69 1.35 -26.03
N PHE A 16 -12.60 2.16 -26.55
CA PHE A 16 -12.71 3.60 -26.26
C PHE A 16 -13.05 3.84 -24.79
N LEU A 17 -14.04 3.12 -24.24
CA LEU A 17 -14.38 3.15 -22.82
C LEU A 17 -13.22 2.65 -21.94
N ARG A 18 -12.52 1.59 -22.33
CA ARG A 18 -11.31 1.10 -21.65
C ARG A 18 -10.19 2.15 -21.65
N LYS A 19 -9.95 2.82 -22.78
CA LYS A 19 -8.95 3.89 -22.89
C LYS A 19 -9.31 5.08 -22.01
N LYS A 20 -10.59 5.47 -21.96
CA LYS A 20 -11.11 6.53 -21.07
C LYS A 20 -11.00 6.18 -19.58
N ARG A 21 -10.98 4.90 -19.24
CA ARG A 21 -10.84 4.38 -17.87
C ARG A 21 -9.40 4.10 -17.44
N SER A 22 -8.43 4.18 -18.34
CA SER A 22 -7.03 3.93 -17.99
C SER A 22 -6.45 5.12 -17.23
N PHE A 23 -6.00 4.88 -15.98
CA PHE A 23 -5.31 5.89 -15.18
C PHE A 23 -4.04 6.37 -15.91
N LYS A 24 -3.79 7.68 -15.89
CA LYS A 24 -2.59 8.32 -16.42
C LYS A 24 -1.76 8.83 -15.24
N PHE A 25 -0.49 8.46 -15.22
CA PHE A 25 0.44 8.97 -14.21
C PHE A 25 0.87 10.39 -14.60
N GLY A 26 0.91 11.30 -13.62
CA GLY A 26 1.53 12.61 -13.79
C GLY A 26 3.06 12.52 -13.73
N LEU A 27 3.73 13.66 -13.92
CA LEU A 27 5.16 13.76 -13.66
C LEU A 27 5.44 13.47 -12.18
N SER A 28 6.41 12.60 -11.92
CA SER A 28 6.85 12.32 -10.55
C SER A 28 7.69 13.50 -10.02
N PRO A 29 7.60 13.80 -8.71
CA PRO A 29 8.55 14.69 -8.06
C PRO A 29 10.00 14.21 -8.24
N LYS A 30 10.96 15.13 -8.37
CA LYS A 30 12.38 14.76 -8.51
C LYS A 30 12.99 14.14 -7.25
N SER A 31 12.37 14.36 -6.10
CA SER A 31 12.82 13.88 -4.80
C SER A 31 11.64 13.33 -4.01
N LEU A 32 11.92 12.43 -3.07
CA LEU A 32 10.90 11.88 -2.17
C LEU A 32 10.24 13.00 -1.36
N GLU A 33 8.95 13.23 -1.59
CA GLU A 33 8.17 14.17 -0.78
C GLU A 33 7.83 13.53 0.57
N ILE A 34 8.42 14.08 1.63
CA ILE A 34 8.29 13.61 3.01
C ILE A 34 7.63 14.66 3.89
N LYS A 35 6.91 14.22 4.93
CA LYS A 35 6.34 15.11 5.95
C LYS A 35 7.43 15.63 6.90
N GLN A 36 7.11 16.68 7.63
CA GLN A 36 8.00 17.29 8.62
C GLN A 36 8.05 16.45 9.91
N ILE A 37 8.76 15.31 9.84
CA ILE A 37 9.09 14.47 10.99
C ILE A 37 10.59 14.61 11.27
N LYS A 38 10.95 14.83 12.53
CA LYS A 38 12.35 14.97 12.95
C LYS A 38 13.15 13.74 12.51
N GLY A 39 14.27 13.97 11.82
CA GLY A 39 15.15 12.89 11.35
C GLY A 39 14.72 12.19 10.06
N LEU A 40 13.46 12.35 9.60
CA LEU A 40 12.97 11.68 8.38
C LEU A 40 13.73 12.11 7.12
N LYS A 41 14.13 13.39 7.03
CA LYS A 41 14.96 13.86 5.92
C LYS A 41 16.31 13.14 5.87
N LYS A 42 17.01 13.02 7.00
CA LYS A 42 18.30 12.31 7.08
C LYS A 42 18.15 10.85 6.68
N LEU A 43 17.07 10.19 7.12
CA LEU A 43 16.75 8.82 6.74
C LEU A 43 16.52 8.70 5.22
N SER A 44 15.75 9.61 4.63
CA SER A 44 15.54 9.67 3.17
C SER A 44 16.83 9.96 2.40
N ASP A 45 17.67 10.88 2.88
CA ASP A 45 18.96 11.21 2.24
C ASP A 45 19.90 10.00 2.27
N ASN A 46 19.94 9.26 3.38
CA ASN A 46 20.72 8.03 3.50
C ASN A 46 20.24 6.94 2.53
N LEU A 47 18.93 6.82 2.32
CA LEU A 47 18.35 5.92 1.32
C LEU A 47 18.84 6.27 -0.08
N GLU A 48 18.70 7.53 -0.49
CA GLU A 48 19.15 7.99 -1.81
C GLU A 48 20.65 7.77 -2.02
N GLN A 49 21.48 8.03 -0.99
CA GLN A 49 22.92 7.78 -1.07
C GLN A 49 23.29 6.29 -1.11
N SER A 50 22.41 5.42 -0.59
CA SER A 50 22.67 3.98 -0.56
C SER A 50 22.45 3.28 -1.89
N ILE A 51 21.66 3.88 -2.78
CA ILE A 51 21.30 3.32 -4.08
C ILE A 51 22.14 4.01 -5.17
N SER A 52 22.96 3.25 -5.90
CA SER A 52 23.76 3.82 -6.98
C SER A 52 22.90 4.16 -8.20
N LYS A 53 23.25 5.24 -8.91
CA LYS A 53 22.54 5.65 -10.13
C LYS A 53 22.66 4.60 -11.24
N SER A 54 23.83 3.96 -11.38
CA SER A 54 24.03 2.89 -12.36
C SER A 54 23.10 1.71 -12.09
N TYR A 55 22.91 1.35 -10.82
CA TYR A 55 22.00 0.28 -10.43
C TYR A 55 20.55 0.61 -10.83
N LEU A 56 20.06 1.82 -10.51
CA LEU A 56 18.71 2.22 -10.91
C LEU A 56 18.51 2.27 -12.43
N ASN A 57 19.51 2.72 -13.18
CA ASN A 57 19.45 2.72 -14.64
C ASN A 57 19.36 1.30 -15.21
N ASN A 58 20.12 0.34 -14.66
CA ASN A 58 20.08 -1.05 -15.09
C ASN A 58 18.72 -1.70 -14.79
N VAL A 59 18.14 -1.39 -13.62
CA VAL A 59 16.79 -1.84 -13.26
C VAL A 59 15.76 -1.25 -14.20
N GLU A 60 15.83 0.04 -14.51
CA GLU A 60 14.94 0.71 -15.46
C GLU A 60 15.00 0.10 -16.85
N GLU A 61 16.21 -0.15 -17.37
CA GLU A 61 16.41 -0.79 -18.66
C GLU A 61 15.81 -2.20 -18.70
N ARG A 62 16.01 -2.99 -17.63
CA ARG A 62 15.45 -4.33 -17.49
C ARG A 62 13.93 -4.29 -17.47
N VAL A 63 13.34 -3.42 -16.65
CA VAL A 63 11.88 -3.23 -16.58
C VAL A 63 11.33 -2.79 -17.94
N GLY A 64 12.00 -1.90 -18.65
CA GLY A 64 11.58 -1.46 -19.98
C GLY A 64 11.58 -2.58 -21.04
N LYS A 65 12.41 -3.62 -20.86
CA LYS A 65 12.46 -4.81 -21.73
C LYS A 65 11.39 -5.84 -21.37
N GLU A 66 11.13 -6.06 -20.08
CA GLU A 66 10.25 -7.11 -19.59
C GLU A 66 8.79 -6.67 -19.41
N ASN A 67 8.56 -5.38 -19.17
CA ASN A 67 7.27 -4.83 -18.81
C ASN A 67 6.85 -3.69 -19.75
N ARG A 68 5.57 -3.69 -20.15
CA ARG A 68 4.96 -2.56 -20.84
C ARG A 68 4.35 -1.60 -19.81
N LEU A 69 5.18 -0.75 -19.22
CA LEU A 69 4.74 0.28 -18.30
C LEU A 69 4.12 1.48 -19.03
N LYS A 70 3.19 2.16 -18.37
CA LYS A 70 2.70 3.45 -18.87
C LYS A 70 3.77 4.53 -18.70
N GLU A 71 3.62 5.62 -19.44
CA GLU A 71 4.40 6.83 -19.25
C GLU A 71 4.35 7.26 -17.77
N HIS A 72 5.52 7.58 -17.21
CA HIS A 72 5.78 7.95 -15.82
C HIS A 72 5.50 6.87 -14.75
N GLU A 73 5.00 5.69 -15.11
CA GLU A 73 4.64 4.64 -14.14
C GLU A 73 5.87 4.09 -13.42
N TYR A 74 7.00 3.95 -14.12
CA TYR A 74 8.26 3.46 -13.53
C TYR A 74 8.70 4.36 -12.37
N GLU A 75 8.72 5.66 -12.59
CA GLU A 75 9.19 6.65 -11.62
C GLU A 75 8.28 6.71 -10.40
N TRP A 76 6.97 6.55 -10.58
CA TRP A 76 6.03 6.45 -9.46
C TRP A 76 6.20 5.16 -8.67
N ARG A 77 6.37 4.01 -9.34
CA ARG A 77 6.67 2.73 -8.66
C ARG A 77 7.98 2.81 -7.88
N LEU A 78 9.02 3.38 -8.47
CA LEU A 78 10.33 3.55 -7.83
C LEU A 78 10.23 4.48 -6.62
N MET A 79 9.46 5.57 -6.73
CA MET A 79 9.25 6.47 -5.61
C MET A 79 8.54 5.77 -4.44
N ASP A 80 7.49 5.00 -4.70
CA ASP A 80 6.80 4.26 -3.63
C ASP A 80 7.60 3.08 -3.09
N LEU A 81 8.47 2.47 -3.90
CA LEU A 81 9.42 1.47 -3.41
C LEU A 81 10.41 2.09 -2.42
N LYS A 82 10.90 3.29 -2.71
CA LYS A 82 11.74 4.04 -1.76
C LYS A 82 10.98 4.40 -0.47
N ARG A 83 9.72 4.84 -0.56
CA ARG A 83 8.87 5.06 0.63
C ARG A 83 8.70 3.77 1.44
N TYR A 84 8.53 2.64 0.77
CA TYR A 84 8.46 1.34 1.42
C TYR A 84 9.77 0.97 2.14
N PHE A 85 10.94 1.21 1.53
CA PHE A 85 12.23 1.00 2.22
C PHE A 85 12.42 1.90 3.45
N ILE A 86 11.82 3.10 3.46
CA ILE A 86 11.75 3.91 4.68
C ILE A 86 10.91 3.20 5.75
N LEU A 87 9.73 2.69 5.40
CA LEU A 87 8.88 1.95 6.34
C LEU A 87 9.59 0.73 6.92
N THR A 88 10.27 -0.07 6.09
CA THR A 88 11.01 -1.27 6.56
C THR A 88 12.21 -0.93 7.45
N SER A 89 12.72 0.30 7.39
CA SER A 89 13.79 0.77 8.29
C SER A 89 13.30 1.22 9.67
N LEU A 90 11.98 1.41 9.82
CA LEU A 90 11.34 1.92 11.04
C LEU A 90 10.50 0.83 11.74
N LEU A 91 9.75 0.04 10.98
CA LEU A 91 8.78 -0.93 11.50
C LEU A 91 9.40 -2.33 11.66
N LYS A 92 8.94 -3.08 12.68
CA LYS A 92 9.30 -4.50 12.84
C LYS A 92 8.77 -5.35 11.69
N GLU A 93 7.51 -5.10 11.32
CA GLU A 93 6.82 -5.76 10.23
C GLU A 93 6.23 -4.71 9.29
N SER A 94 6.42 -4.91 7.98
CA SER A 94 5.84 -4.04 6.96
C SER A 94 5.56 -4.86 5.70
N PRO A 95 4.37 -5.44 5.54
CA PRO A 95 4.01 -6.16 4.33
C PRO A 95 3.97 -5.22 3.12
N MET A 96 4.40 -5.70 1.95
CA MET A 96 4.26 -4.94 0.71
C MET A 96 2.82 -5.10 0.17
N PHE A 97 2.01 -4.05 0.27
CA PHE A 97 0.59 -4.08 -0.15
C PHE A 97 0.33 -3.64 -1.59
N SER A 98 1.36 -3.22 -2.34
CA SER A 98 1.23 -2.85 -3.74
C SER A 98 1.93 -3.86 -4.63
N GLU A 99 1.15 -4.67 -5.36
CA GLU A 99 1.67 -5.63 -6.36
C GLU A 99 2.56 -4.94 -7.40
N LYS A 100 2.21 -3.71 -7.80
CA LYS A 100 2.97 -2.93 -8.78
C LYS A 100 4.35 -2.51 -8.27
N VAL A 101 4.42 -2.12 -7.01
CA VAL A 101 5.67 -1.74 -6.34
C VAL A 101 6.49 -2.98 -6.04
N ASP A 102 5.84 -4.07 -5.63
CA ASP A 102 6.46 -5.37 -5.38
C ASP A 102 7.09 -5.96 -6.65
N GLU A 103 6.41 -5.87 -7.79
CA GLU A 103 6.95 -6.27 -9.09
C GLU A 103 8.25 -5.52 -9.43
N LEU A 104 8.31 -4.21 -9.16
CA LEU A 104 9.55 -3.45 -9.35
C LEU A 104 10.63 -3.88 -8.34
N TRP A 105 10.24 -4.19 -7.11
CA TRP A 105 11.18 -4.69 -6.10
C TRP A 105 11.79 -6.03 -6.53
N HIS A 106 10.99 -6.94 -7.11
CA HIS A 106 11.51 -8.18 -7.71
C HIS A 106 12.54 -7.91 -8.81
N GLN A 107 12.32 -6.89 -9.64
CA GLN A 107 13.29 -6.51 -10.68
C GLN A 107 14.59 -5.96 -10.07
N MET A 108 14.52 -5.26 -8.94
CA MET A 108 15.71 -4.86 -8.17
C MET A 108 16.48 -6.08 -7.64
N LEU A 109 15.79 -7.11 -7.13
CA LEU A 109 16.41 -8.32 -6.57
C LEU A 109 17.26 -9.12 -7.59
N MET A 110 16.98 -8.98 -8.89
CA MET A 110 17.73 -9.68 -9.94
C MET A 110 19.19 -9.22 -10.05
N PHE A 111 19.50 -8.02 -9.55
CA PHE A 111 20.86 -7.50 -9.45
C PHE A 111 21.39 -7.77 -8.04
N THR A 112 21.63 -9.06 -7.76
CA THR A 112 21.86 -9.55 -6.39
C THR A 112 23.01 -8.86 -5.67
N ARG A 113 24.10 -8.56 -6.38
CA ARG A 113 25.26 -7.85 -5.82
C ARG A 113 24.91 -6.41 -5.44
N GLU A 114 24.37 -5.64 -6.38
CA GLU A 114 24.00 -4.24 -6.17
C GLU A 114 22.90 -4.11 -5.10
N TYR A 115 21.97 -5.06 -5.07
CA TYR A 115 20.92 -5.12 -4.06
C TYR A 115 21.48 -5.38 -2.65
N ASP A 116 22.43 -6.31 -2.51
CA ASP A 116 23.10 -6.58 -1.24
C ASP A 116 23.96 -5.40 -0.78
N GLU A 117 24.71 -4.77 -1.70
CA GLU A 117 25.49 -3.56 -1.44
C GLU A 117 24.59 -2.40 -0.95
N PHE A 118 23.47 -2.15 -1.65
CA PHE A 118 22.44 -1.19 -1.25
C PHE A 118 21.92 -1.49 0.16
N SER A 119 21.49 -2.74 0.39
CA SER A 119 20.84 -3.15 1.63
C SER A 119 21.77 -2.96 2.82
N LYS A 120 23.02 -3.45 2.72
CA LYS A 120 24.04 -3.30 3.78
C LYS A 120 24.39 -1.84 4.01
N LYS A 121 24.51 -1.03 2.96
CA LYS A 121 24.78 0.41 3.11
C LYS A 121 23.63 1.15 3.79
N TYR A 122 22.39 0.80 3.47
CA TYR A 122 21.21 1.47 4.01
C TYR A 122 20.83 0.99 5.42
N LEU A 123 20.66 -0.32 5.59
CA LEU A 123 20.13 -0.96 6.79
C LEU A 123 21.20 -1.60 7.68
N GLY A 124 22.41 -1.83 7.16
CA GLY A 124 23.46 -2.60 7.85
C GLY A 124 23.37 -4.12 7.62
N THR A 125 22.26 -4.60 7.07
CA THR A 125 22.01 -6.01 6.76
C THR A 125 21.34 -6.15 5.39
N THR A 126 21.28 -7.37 4.85
CA THR A 126 20.52 -7.65 3.64
C THR A 126 19.02 -7.46 3.90
N LEU A 127 18.34 -6.71 3.02
CA LEU A 127 16.89 -6.54 3.09
C LEU A 127 16.23 -7.77 2.46
N HIS A 128 15.81 -8.71 3.29
CA HIS A 128 15.16 -9.92 2.81
C HIS A 128 13.74 -9.60 2.29
N HIS A 129 13.52 -9.92 1.02
CA HIS A 129 12.18 -10.00 0.45
C HIS A 129 11.54 -11.32 0.85
N ARG A 130 10.29 -11.28 1.31
CA ARG A 130 9.46 -12.47 1.47
C ARG A 130 8.29 -12.31 0.50
N PRO A 131 8.21 -13.12 -0.57
CA PRO A 131 7.11 -13.01 -1.50
C PRO A 131 5.79 -13.26 -0.78
N ASN A 132 4.77 -12.47 -1.13
CA ASN A 132 3.40 -12.59 -0.61
C ASN A 132 2.70 -13.83 -1.21
N VAL A 133 3.33 -15.00 -1.15
CA VAL A 133 2.74 -16.28 -1.55
C VAL A 133 1.86 -16.78 -0.42
N ASN A 134 0.55 -16.53 -0.52
CA ASN A 134 -0.50 -17.05 0.37
C ASN A 134 -0.59 -16.43 1.77
N VAL A 135 -0.35 -15.12 1.90
CA VAL A 135 -0.69 -14.42 3.14
C VAL A 135 -2.17 -14.06 3.07
N GLU A 136 -3.00 -14.64 3.95
CA GLU A 136 -4.36 -14.15 4.13
C GLU A 136 -4.29 -12.64 4.39
N PRO A 137 -5.07 -11.81 3.70
CA PRO A 137 -5.02 -10.37 3.92
C PRO A 137 -5.39 -10.12 5.37
N ASN A 138 -4.43 -9.69 6.19
CA ASN A 138 -4.73 -9.19 7.52
C ASN A 138 -5.18 -7.73 7.36
N PRO A 139 -6.50 -7.44 7.44
CA PRO A 139 -7.01 -6.09 7.21
C PRO A 139 -6.44 -5.08 8.22
N ASP A 140 -6.14 -5.53 9.44
CA ASP A 140 -5.60 -4.69 10.51
C ASP A 140 -4.19 -4.21 10.20
N LEU A 141 -3.35 -5.09 9.65
CA LEU A 141 -2.01 -4.71 9.19
C LEU A 141 -2.08 -3.68 8.05
N ARG A 142 -3.09 -3.79 7.17
CA ARG A 142 -3.28 -2.82 6.09
C ARG A 142 -3.77 -1.47 6.60
N GLY A 143 -4.71 -1.44 7.53
CA GLY A 143 -5.13 -0.18 8.17
C GLY A 143 -3.97 0.51 8.86
N PHE A 144 -3.16 -0.25 9.63
CA PHE A 144 -1.99 0.27 10.31
C PHE A 144 -0.94 0.81 9.33
N PHE A 145 -0.67 0.08 8.23
CA PHE A 145 0.18 0.57 7.15
C PHE A 145 -0.30 1.91 6.58
N ASP A 146 -1.59 2.04 6.27
CA ASP A 146 -2.15 3.27 5.72
C ASP A 146 -2.00 4.44 6.70
N TRP A 147 -2.12 4.19 8.01
CA TRP A 147 -1.87 5.18 9.05
C TRP A 147 -0.40 5.62 9.08
N VAL A 148 0.56 4.69 9.22
CA VAL A 148 1.99 5.03 9.26
C VAL A 148 2.42 5.73 7.97
N TYR A 149 1.96 5.25 6.81
CA TYR A 149 2.23 5.88 5.52
C TYR A 149 1.73 7.34 5.51
N ALA A 150 0.50 7.57 5.98
CA ALA A 150 -0.09 8.90 6.02
C ALA A 150 0.61 9.84 7.03
N GLU A 151 1.30 9.33 8.05
CA GLU A 151 2.11 10.12 8.99
C GLU A 151 3.44 10.56 8.38
N LEU A 152 4.03 9.74 7.50
CA LEU A 152 5.36 9.99 6.92
C LEU A 152 5.32 10.68 5.55
N PHE A 153 4.30 10.42 4.74
CA PHE A 153 4.28 10.80 3.32
C PHE A 153 2.99 11.53 2.92
N PHE A 154 3.09 12.28 1.82
CA PHE A 154 1.92 12.82 1.14
C PHE A 154 1.29 11.77 0.23
N ILE A 155 -0.02 11.61 0.30
CA ILE A 155 -0.79 10.68 -0.53
C ILE A 155 -1.31 11.43 -1.74
N ARG A 156 -1.02 10.91 -2.93
CA ARG A 156 -1.47 11.43 -4.23
C ARG A 156 -2.31 10.39 -4.97
N GLN A 157 -2.91 10.79 -6.09
CA GLN A 157 -3.73 9.90 -6.91
C GLN A 157 -2.92 8.72 -7.45
N GLU A 158 -1.64 8.94 -7.75
CA GLU A 158 -0.72 7.91 -8.21
C GLU A 158 -0.44 6.88 -7.12
N ASN A 159 -0.21 7.29 -5.87
CA ASN A 159 -0.07 6.36 -4.75
C ASN A 159 -1.35 5.55 -4.56
N ILE A 160 -2.51 6.22 -4.59
CA ILE A 160 -3.82 5.56 -4.49
C ILE A 160 -3.99 4.54 -5.62
N HIS A 161 -3.51 4.84 -6.83
CA HIS A 161 -3.55 3.90 -7.94
C HIS A 161 -2.60 2.72 -7.75
N LEU A 162 -1.38 2.94 -7.23
CA LEU A 162 -0.39 1.89 -6.99
C LEU A 162 -0.84 0.92 -5.89
N TYR A 163 -1.46 1.41 -4.82
CA TYR A 163 -1.88 0.62 -3.65
C TYR A 163 -3.33 0.11 -3.73
N ASN A 164 -4.00 0.31 -4.87
CA ASN A 164 -5.43 0.02 -5.05
C ASN A 164 -6.30 0.66 -3.95
N GLY A 165 -5.99 1.89 -3.57
CA GLY A 165 -6.68 2.64 -2.52
C GLY A 165 -5.83 2.94 -1.30
N PHE A 166 -6.28 3.91 -0.51
CA PHE A 166 -5.87 4.16 0.87
C PHE A 166 -7.13 4.31 1.73
N PHE A 167 -7.01 4.05 3.03
CA PHE A 167 -8.06 4.18 4.03
C PHE A 167 -9.28 3.29 3.75
N ARG A 168 -9.02 2.07 3.28
CA ARG A 168 -10.07 1.09 2.90
C ARG A 168 -10.29 -0.01 3.92
N ASN A 169 -9.31 -0.27 4.78
CA ASN A 169 -9.37 -1.28 5.83
C ASN A 169 -9.16 -0.57 7.17
N PRO A 170 -9.98 -0.84 8.20
CA PRO A 170 -9.85 -0.17 9.49
C PRO A 170 -8.53 -0.54 10.17
N VAL A 171 -8.12 0.31 11.12
CA VAL A 171 -7.13 -0.06 12.14
C VAL A 171 -7.87 -0.70 13.32
N HIS A 172 -7.41 -1.85 13.80
CA HIS A 172 -7.99 -2.49 14.99
C HIS A 172 -7.98 -1.53 16.20
N PRO A 173 -9.07 -1.41 16.99
CA PRO A 173 -9.14 -0.51 18.13
C PRO A 173 -8.00 -0.68 19.13
N ASP A 174 -7.59 -1.92 19.42
CA ASP A 174 -6.45 -2.22 20.32
C ASP A 174 -5.16 -1.52 19.89
N ILE A 175 -4.86 -1.47 18.58
CA ILE A 175 -3.68 -0.74 18.08
C ILE A 175 -3.84 0.76 18.35
N ILE A 176 -5.05 1.30 18.28
CA ILE A 176 -5.29 2.73 18.53
C ILE A 176 -5.16 3.02 20.03
N ASP A 177 -5.65 2.13 20.90
CA ASP A 177 -5.52 2.23 22.35
C ASP A 177 -4.06 2.10 22.80
N ASP A 178 -3.27 1.22 22.18
CA ASP A 178 -1.83 1.13 22.39
C ASP A 178 -1.16 2.51 22.22
N PHE A 179 -1.48 3.24 21.15
CA PHE A 179 -0.92 4.57 20.90
C PHE A 179 -1.51 5.68 21.78
N LYS A 180 -2.61 5.44 22.49
CA LYS A 180 -3.15 6.36 23.50
C LYS A 180 -2.52 6.12 24.87
N GLU A 181 -2.32 4.86 25.24
CA GLU A 181 -2.07 4.45 26.63
C GLU A 181 -0.62 4.03 26.88
N LEU A 182 -0.01 3.27 25.95
CA LEU A 182 1.32 2.69 26.17
C LEU A 182 2.42 3.75 26.15
N THR A 183 3.51 3.46 26.86
CA THR A 183 4.73 4.26 26.85
C THR A 183 5.45 4.19 25.50
N GLU A 184 6.38 5.11 25.25
CA GLU A 184 7.18 5.08 24.01
C GLU A 184 8.03 3.80 23.91
N VAL A 185 8.49 3.26 25.03
CA VAL A 185 9.30 2.03 25.08
C VAL A 185 8.47 0.82 24.68
N GLU A 186 7.27 0.66 25.24
CA GLU A 186 6.36 -0.43 24.89
C GLU A 186 5.92 -0.36 23.43
N LEU A 187 5.65 0.83 22.90
CA LEU A 187 5.32 1.01 21.48
C LEU A 187 6.49 0.63 20.57
N ILE A 188 7.72 0.96 20.95
CA ILE A 188 8.91 0.52 20.22
C ILE A 188 8.96 -1.01 20.21
N ASP A 189 8.78 -1.64 21.37
CA ASP A 189 8.83 -3.09 21.49
C ASP A 189 7.68 -3.80 20.77
N ASN A 190 6.52 -3.17 20.58
CA ASN A 190 5.41 -3.78 19.85
C ASN A 190 5.53 -3.59 18.33
N TYR A 191 5.92 -2.39 17.88
CA TYR A 191 5.71 -1.99 16.47
C TYR A 191 6.97 -1.57 15.71
N PHE A 192 8.03 -1.11 16.39
CA PHE A 192 9.18 -0.47 15.74
C PHE A 192 10.50 -1.23 15.97
N LYS A 193 11.46 -1.06 15.06
CA LYS A 193 12.79 -1.65 15.23
C LYS A 193 13.55 -0.91 16.33
N SER A 194 13.84 -1.57 17.44
CA SER A 194 14.55 -1.03 18.61
C SER A 194 16.05 -0.79 18.36
N ASP A 195 16.63 -1.43 17.36
CA ASP A 195 18.03 -1.30 16.93
C ASP A 195 18.23 -0.31 15.76
N SER A 196 17.17 0.40 15.35
CA SER A 196 17.27 1.35 14.25
C SER A 196 18.20 2.50 14.61
N LYS A 197 19.25 2.71 13.79
CA LYS A 197 20.10 3.93 13.84
C LYS A 197 19.32 5.24 13.66
N TYR A 198 18.01 5.14 13.38
CA TYR A 198 17.06 6.24 13.25
C TYR A 198 16.09 6.38 14.44
N MET A 199 16.49 5.98 15.66
CA MET A 199 15.69 6.13 16.89
C MET A 199 15.01 7.50 17.04
N ALA A 200 15.71 8.59 16.74
CA ALA A 200 15.12 9.93 16.81
C ALA A 200 13.91 10.12 15.88
N THR A 201 13.93 9.47 14.71
CA THR A 201 12.81 9.45 13.76
C THR A 201 11.69 8.55 14.25
N VAL A 202 12.01 7.39 14.84
CA VAL A 202 11.03 6.48 15.46
C VAL A 202 10.24 7.20 16.56
N LEU A 203 10.94 7.84 17.51
CA LEU A 203 10.29 8.59 18.59
C LEU A 203 9.43 9.75 18.06
N ALA A 204 9.90 10.45 17.02
CA ALA A 204 9.14 11.54 16.41
C ALA A 204 7.88 11.03 15.68
N LEU A 205 7.96 9.87 15.03
CA LEU A 205 6.83 9.20 14.41
C LEU A 205 5.83 8.73 15.46
N ILE A 206 6.28 8.07 16.53
CA ILE A 206 5.44 7.68 17.67
C ILE A 206 4.71 8.91 18.21
N SER A 207 5.42 10.02 18.47
CA SER A 207 4.80 11.26 18.93
C SER A 207 3.73 11.79 17.97
N SER A 208 3.95 11.71 16.64
CA SER A 208 2.96 12.10 15.63
C SER A 208 1.72 11.19 15.70
N MET A 209 1.94 9.88 15.77
CA MET A 209 0.86 8.88 15.84
C MET A 209 0.05 9.05 17.13
N LYS A 210 0.69 9.22 18.30
CA LYS A 210 -0.01 9.53 19.55
C LYS A 210 -0.89 10.77 19.42
N LYS A 211 -0.40 11.83 18.77
CA LYS A 211 -1.22 13.04 18.53
C LYS A 211 -2.43 12.76 17.65
N THR A 212 -2.28 11.94 16.61
CA THR A 212 -3.39 11.52 15.77
C THR A 212 -4.40 10.68 16.55
N ALA A 213 -3.94 9.69 17.33
CA ALA A 213 -4.77 8.82 18.16
C ALA A 213 -5.53 9.58 19.27
N ASN A 214 -4.98 10.69 19.76
CA ASN A 214 -5.65 11.54 20.75
C ASN A 214 -6.60 12.60 20.13
N ARG A 215 -6.55 12.80 18.80
CA ARG A 215 -7.37 13.81 18.10
C ARG A 215 -8.68 13.26 17.56
N ILE A 216 -8.80 11.93 17.43
CA ILE A 216 -10.02 11.30 16.93
C ILE A 216 -11.21 11.55 17.87
N LYS A 217 -12.41 11.59 17.30
CA LYS A 217 -13.66 11.80 18.03
C LYS A 217 -14.76 10.94 17.44
N ASN A 218 -15.79 10.66 18.22
CA ASN A 218 -16.98 10.01 17.69
C ASN A 218 -17.79 11.04 16.89
N TYR A 219 -17.61 11.03 15.57
CA TYR A 219 -18.32 11.90 14.65
C TYR A 219 -19.57 11.22 14.10
N GLU A 220 -20.58 12.00 13.77
CA GLU A 220 -21.73 11.47 13.03
C GLU A 220 -21.31 11.02 11.62
N LYS A 221 -21.98 9.98 11.12
CA LYS A 221 -21.74 9.43 9.78
C LYS A 221 -21.81 10.46 8.67
N LYS A 222 -22.71 11.45 8.78
CA LYS A 222 -22.83 12.55 7.81
C LYS A 222 -21.57 13.42 7.80
N GLN A 223 -21.05 13.77 8.97
CA GLN A 223 -19.84 14.59 9.12
C GLN A 223 -18.62 13.85 8.56
N ILE A 224 -18.46 12.55 8.87
CA ILE A 224 -17.40 11.72 8.29
C ILE A 224 -17.45 11.77 6.75
N ARG A 225 -18.63 11.56 6.15
CA ARG A 225 -18.79 11.57 4.70
C ARG A 225 -18.47 12.94 4.09
N GLU A 226 -18.84 14.03 4.74
CA GLU A 226 -18.51 15.39 4.31
C GLU A 226 -17.01 15.65 4.36
N MET A 227 -16.33 15.27 5.44
CA MET A 227 -14.86 15.37 5.57
C MET A 227 -14.17 14.56 4.45
N MET A 228 -14.56 13.30 4.26
CA MET A 228 -13.99 12.43 3.23
C MET A 228 -14.22 12.98 1.81
N LYS A 229 -15.41 13.52 1.53
CA LYS A 229 -15.72 14.14 0.23
C LYS A 229 -14.91 15.41 0.00
N LYS A 230 -14.79 16.27 1.03
CA LYS A 230 -14.01 17.51 0.97
C LYS A 230 -12.54 17.22 0.64
N SER A 231 -11.92 16.30 1.37
CA SER A 231 -10.51 15.92 1.16
C SER A 231 -10.27 15.37 -0.25
N LYS A 232 -11.18 14.54 -0.78
CA LYS A 232 -11.10 14.06 -2.17
C LYS A 232 -11.25 15.18 -3.19
N SER A 233 -12.21 16.09 -2.99
CA SER A 233 -12.45 17.22 -3.89
C SER A 233 -11.26 18.19 -3.94
N GLN A 234 -10.59 18.39 -2.80
CA GLN A 234 -9.40 19.24 -2.69
C GLN A 234 -8.10 18.50 -3.05
N GLN A 235 -8.18 17.21 -3.38
CA GLN A 235 -7.04 16.32 -3.61
C GLN A 235 -6.05 16.27 -2.42
N ASN A 236 -6.51 16.59 -1.21
CA ASN A 236 -5.72 16.50 0.01
C ASN A 236 -6.07 15.21 0.77
N TYR A 237 -5.57 14.08 0.28
CA TYR A 237 -5.93 12.77 0.82
C TYR A 237 -5.43 12.53 2.24
N ASN A 238 -4.36 13.18 2.67
CA ASN A 238 -3.86 13.06 4.05
C ASN A 238 -4.85 13.58 5.10
N GLU A 239 -5.73 14.51 4.76
CA GLU A 239 -6.79 14.99 5.67
C GLU A 239 -7.83 13.91 5.99
N MET A 240 -7.89 12.84 5.18
CA MET A 240 -8.76 11.70 5.44
C MET A 240 -8.31 10.87 6.64
N LEU A 241 -7.08 11.05 7.14
CA LEU A 241 -6.52 10.25 8.23
C LEU A 241 -7.36 10.32 9.51
N VAL A 242 -7.75 11.52 9.96
CA VAL A 242 -8.54 11.68 11.19
C VAL A 242 -9.94 11.06 11.10
N PRO A 243 -10.76 11.33 10.06
CA PRO A 243 -12.05 10.68 9.93
C PRO A 243 -11.91 9.17 9.73
N PHE A 244 -10.88 8.69 9.02
CA PHE A 244 -10.57 7.26 8.90
C PHE A 244 -10.28 6.60 10.26
N MET A 245 -9.39 7.19 11.06
CA MET A 245 -9.06 6.66 12.39
C MET A 245 -10.25 6.75 13.36
N SER A 246 -11.07 7.80 13.23
CA SER A 246 -12.28 7.96 14.05
C SER A 246 -13.30 6.85 13.78
N VAL A 247 -13.55 6.51 12.51
CA VAL A 247 -14.42 5.38 12.16
C VAL A 247 -13.80 4.06 12.59
N SER A 248 -12.50 3.87 12.37
CA SER A 248 -11.81 2.64 12.76
C SER A 248 -11.93 2.36 14.26
N TYR A 249 -11.88 3.40 15.09
CA TYR A 249 -11.98 3.28 16.54
C TYR A 249 -13.41 3.12 17.06
N PHE A 250 -14.31 4.04 16.67
CA PHE A 250 -15.67 4.09 17.26
C PHE A 250 -16.70 3.23 16.53
N HIS A 251 -16.42 2.84 15.28
CA HIS A 251 -17.36 2.17 14.38
C HIS A 251 -16.66 1.06 13.58
N TYR A 252 -15.78 0.27 14.24
CA TYR A 252 -14.94 -0.75 13.60
C TYR A 252 -15.76 -1.76 12.76
N ASP A 253 -16.78 -2.37 13.36
CA ASP A 253 -17.65 -3.35 12.68
C ASP A 253 -18.48 -2.73 11.55
N GLU A 254 -18.83 -1.45 11.69
CA GLU A 254 -19.61 -0.70 10.71
C GLU A 254 -18.74 0.08 9.71
N PHE A 255 -17.41 -0.11 9.72
CA PHE A 255 -16.47 0.72 8.98
C PHE A 255 -16.83 0.84 7.50
N SER A 256 -17.17 -0.29 6.87
CA SER A 256 -17.56 -0.34 5.46
C SER A 256 -18.78 0.54 5.16
N SER A 257 -19.72 0.66 6.11
CA SER A 257 -20.95 1.45 5.99
C SER A 257 -20.67 2.96 6.03
N TYR A 258 -19.68 3.38 6.82
CA TYR A 258 -19.19 4.76 6.88
C TYR A 258 -18.40 5.13 5.62
N MET A 259 -17.56 4.22 5.12
CA MET A 259 -16.69 4.45 3.98
C MET A 259 -17.35 4.28 2.60
N LYS A 260 -18.51 3.61 2.53
CA LYS A 260 -19.38 3.59 1.34
C LYS A 260 -19.92 5.00 1.08
N ILE A 261 -19.24 5.74 0.22
CA ILE A 261 -19.78 6.98 -0.36
C ILE A 261 -20.84 6.54 -1.37
N SER A 262 -22.12 6.83 -1.10
CA SER A 262 -23.18 6.56 -2.08
C SER A 262 -22.93 7.39 -3.34
N ASN A 263 -22.58 6.73 -4.44
CA ASN A 263 -22.46 7.36 -5.75
C ASN A 263 -23.85 7.68 -6.30
N ASN A 264 -24.45 8.80 -5.87
CA ASN A 264 -25.66 9.34 -6.50
C ASN A 264 -25.38 10.38 -7.58
N ASN A 265 -24.11 10.64 -7.96
CA ASN A 265 -23.75 11.29 -9.22
C ASN A 265 -22.22 11.35 -9.36
N SER A 266 -21.62 10.32 -9.97
CA SER A 266 -20.42 10.43 -10.81
C SER A 266 -20.00 9.04 -11.25
N SER A 267 -20.01 8.82 -12.56
CA SER A 267 -19.40 7.69 -13.24
C SER A 267 -17.87 7.74 -13.10
N SER A 268 -17.36 7.30 -11.96
CA SER A 268 -15.97 6.90 -11.76
C SER A 268 -15.87 5.93 -10.59
N CYS A 269 -16.28 4.69 -10.82
CA CYS A 269 -15.96 3.58 -9.94
C CYS A 269 -14.72 2.85 -10.47
N THR A 270 -13.57 3.14 -9.86
CA THR A 270 -12.44 2.21 -9.78
C THR A 270 -12.78 1.13 -8.76
N SER A 271 -13.59 0.14 -9.18
CA SER A 271 -13.75 -1.13 -8.48
C SER A 271 -13.64 -2.27 -9.50
N CYS A 272 -12.42 -2.72 -9.73
CA CYS A 272 -12.16 -4.05 -10.27
C CYS A 272 -11.26 -4.73 -9.25
N GLY A 273 -11.86 -5.56 -8.41
CA GLY A 273 -11.23 -6.22 -7.28
C GLY A 273 -12.30 -7.08 -6.63
N SER A 274 -12.77 -8.06 -7.39
CA SER A 274 -13.77 -9.02 -6.95
C SER A 274 -13.11 -9.98 -5.97
N ALA A 275 -13.18 -9.67 -4.67
CA ALA A 275 -13.06 -10.69 -3.63
C ALA A 275 -14.47 -11.28 -3.46
N SER A 276 -14.72 -12.40 -4.12
CA SER A 276 -15.92 -13.21 -3.91
C SER A 276 -15.82 -13.90 -2.56
N ALA A 277 -16.40 -13.28 -1.53
CA ALA A 277 -16.78 -13.97 -0.30
C ALA A 277 -18.10 -14.71 -0.57
N CYS A 278 -18.00 -16.01 -0.81
CA CYS A 278 -19.16 -16.89 -0.96
C CYS A 278 -19.45 -17.52 0.41
N SER A 279 -20.44 -16.98 1.11
CA SER A 279 -20.99 -17.59 2.33
C SER A 279 -22.49 -17.80 2.13
N THR A 280 -22.93 -19.00 1.74
CA THR A 280 -24.19 -19.59 2.24
C THR A 280 -24.36 -21.09 1.90
N CYS A 281 -24.61 -21.85 2.97
CA CYS A 281 -25.53 -23.00 3.18
C CYS A 281 -25.57 -24.23 2.23
N THR A 282 -25.21 -25.38 2.81
CA THR A 282 -25.89 -26.69 2.83
C THR A 282 -26.96 -27.02 1.77
N SER A 283 -26.69 -28.06 0.97
CA SER A 283 -27.55 -29.24 0.84
C SER A 283 -26.87 -30.34 0.02
N ASP A 284 -27.19 -31.58 0.38
CA ASP A 284 -26.62 -32.85 -0.09
C ASP A 284 -26.62 -33.03 -1.62
N SER A 285 -25.56 -33.65 -2.13
CA SER A 285 -25.68 -34.79 -3.06
C SER A 285 -24.29 -35.38 -3.38
N SER A 286 -24.16 -36.64 -3.02
CA SER A 286 -23.13 -37.60 -3.38
C SER A 286 -22.87 -37.67 -4.89
N PHE A 287 -21.60 -37.56 -5.31
CA PHE A 287 -21.05 -38.33 -6.45
C PHE A 287 -19.54 -38.50 -6.30
N SER A 288 -19.13 -39.78 -6.34
CA SER A 288 -17.74 -40.24 -6.39
C SER A 288 -17.08 -39.93 -7.73
N SER A 289 -15.83 -39.46 -7.71
CA SER A 289 -14.83 -39.81 -8.73
C SER A 289 -13.43 -39.51 -8.19
N GLY A 290 -12.65 -40.58 -8.02
CA GLY A 290 -11.27 -40.51 -7.55
C GLY A 290 -10.32 -39.96 -8.61
N SER A 291 -9.19 -39.44 -8.15
CA SER A 291 -7.94 -39.36 -8.90
C SER A 291 -6.79 -39.17 -7.92
N SER A 292 -5.98 -40.21 -7.80
CA SER A 292 -4.72 -40.26 -7.08
C SER A 292 -3.67 -39.38 -7.76
N CYS A 293 -2.89 -38.61 -7.00
CA CYS A 293 -1.59 -38.11 -7.46
C CYS A 293 -0.53 -38.22 -6.36
N SER A 294 0.58 -38.81 -6.77
CA SER A 294 1.65 -39.35 -5.94
C SER A 294 2.65 -38.27 -5.52
N SER A 295 3.09 -38.34 -4.26
CA SER A 295 4.23 -37.56 -3.75
C SER A 295 5.55 -38.25 -4.08
N CYS A 296 6.47 -37.52 -4.71
CA CYS A 296 7.88 -37.88 -4.80
C CYS A 296 8.68 -36.92 -3.92
N GLY A 297 9.18 -37.42 -2.80
CA GLY A 297 10.19 -36.74 -1.97
C GLY A 297 11.59 -37.06 -2.50
N GLY A 298 12.39 -36.01 -2.71
CA GLY A 298 13.83 -36.12 -2.98
C GLY A 298 14.60 -35.52 -1.81
N GLY A 299 15.35 -36.36 -1.11
CA GLY A 299 16.41 -35.94 -0.20
C GLY A 299 17.70 -35.66 -0.96
N GLY A 300 18.57 -34.86 -0.35
CA GLY A 300 19.93 -34.61 -0.79
C GLY A 300 20.77 -34.19 0.40
N ASP A 301 21.80 -35.01 0.64
CA ASP A 301 23.01 -34.92 1.50
C ASP A 301 23.28 -33.64 2.29
#